data_AF-A0A1S6WMC5-F1
#
_entry.id   AF-A0A1S6WMC5-F1
#
_cell.length_a   1.000
_cell.length_b   1.000
_cell.length_c   1.000
_cell.angle_alpha   90.00
_cell.angle_beta   90.00
_cell.angle_gamma   90.00
#
_symmetry.space_group_name_H-M   'P 1'
#
loop_
_entity.id
_entity.type
_entity.pdbx_description
1 polymer ?
#
loop_
_entity_poly.entity_id
_entity_poly.type
_entity_poly.pdbx_seq_one_letter_code
_entity_poly.pdbx_strand_id
1 'polypeptide(L)' 'TEMCVPTNGELYPSDTACSGDIVILPNDVLQLNSILGNEMLLPQRKFIENPLPMLQTTIAVKKPEQREILLGALTEISD' A
#
# COMPACT_ATOMS: atom_id res chain seq x y z
N THR A 1 11.62 -10.61 10.21
CA THR A 1 11.09 -10.29 8.88
C THR A 1 12.23 -9.76 8.07
N GLU A 2 12.52 -10.37 6.93
CA GLU A 2 13.53 -9.85 6.01
C GLU A 2 12.99 -8.55 5.40
N MET A 3 13.78 -7.49 5.42
CA MET A 3 13.43 -6.21 4.78
C MET A 3 14.39 -5.93 3.64
N CYS A 4 13.93 -5.18 2.66
CA CYS A 4 14.73 -4.79 1.50
C CYS A 4 14.83 -3.29 1.40
N VAL A 5 16.02 -2.78 1.06
CA VAL A 5 16.23 -1.36 0.71
C VAL A 5 16.16 -1.21 -0.81
N PRO A 6 15.24 -0.40 -1.35
CA PRO A 6 15.18 -0.12 -2.76
C PRO A 6 16.28 0.88 -3.16
N THR A 7 17.14 0.49 -4.12
CA THR A 7 18.22 1.34 -4.63
C THR A 7 18.27 1.23 -6.15
N ASN A 8 18.05 2.35 -6.87
CA ASN A 8 18.11 2.43 -8.33
C ASN A 8 17.26 1.37 -9.07
N GLY A 9 16.12 0.98 -8.50
CA GLY A 9 15.21 -0.02 -9.08
C GLY A 9 15.54 -1.47 -8.70
N GLU A 10 16.60 -1.71 -7.93
CA GLU A 10 16.94 -3.02 -7.38
C GLU A 10 16.61 -3.11 -5.88
N LEU A 11 16.35 -4.32 -5.40
CA LEU A 11 16.02 -4.60 -4.00
C LEU A 11 17.17 -5.35 -3.34
N TYR A 12 17.73 -4.75 -2.30
CA TYR A 12 18.82 -5.34 -1.54
C TYR A 12 18.33 -5.75 -0.15
N PRO A 13 18.51 -7.02 0.28
CA PRO A 13 18.14 -7.43 1.63
C PRO A 13 19.00 -6.68 2.65
N SER A 14 18.40 -6.28 3.77
CA SER A 14 19.09 -5.63 4.88
C SER A 14 18.53 -6.10 6.21
N ASP A 15 19.40 -6.24 7.21
CA ASP A 15 19.01 -6.56 8.59
C ASP A 15 18.86 -5.31 9.46
N THR A 16 19.29 -4.14 8.97
CA THR A 16 19.20 -2.87 9.69
C THR A 16 18.66 -1.74 8.82
N ALA A 17 17.94 -0.81 9.44
CA ALA A 17 17.43 0.40 8.82
C ALA A 17 17.66 1.57 9.78
N CYS A 18 18.08 2.69 9.23
CA CYS A 18 18.22 3.95 9.94
C CYS A 18 16.89 4.70 10.00
N SER A 19 16.77 5.62 10.95
CA SER A 19 15.61 6.50 11.02
C SER A 19 15.51 7.34 9.75
N GLY A 20 14.37 7.24 9.06
CA GLY A 20 14.11 7.93 7.79
C GLY A 20 14.32 7.06 6.54
N ASP A 21 14.86 5.85 6.68
CA ASP A 21 15.00 4.92 5.56
C ASP A 21 13.62 4.45 5.08
N ILE A 22 13.49 4.33 3.75
CA ILE A 22 12.36 3.66 3.12
C ILE A 22 12.75 2.20 2.90
N VAL A 23 11.97 1.28 3.45
CA VAL A 23 12.17 -0.16 3.33
C VAL A 23 10.94 -0.82 2.73
N ILE A 24 11.17 -1.90 1.99
CA ILE A 24 10.13 -2.79 1.50
C ILE A 24 10.06 -3.98 2.45
N LEU A 25 8.87 -4.22 2.96
CA LEU A 25 8.54 -5.40 3.74
C LEU A 25 7.69 -6.31 2.87
N PRO A 26 8.19 -7.50 2.46
CA PRO A 26 7.36 -8.46 1.77
C PRO A 26 6.26 -8.92 2.73
N ASN A 27 5.03 -8.55 2.41
CA ASN A 27 3.86 -8.89 3.20
C ASN A 27 2.62 -8.93 2.31
N ASP A 28 1.79 -9.96 2.50
CA ASP A 28 0.54 -10.20 1.79
C ASP A 28 -0.70 -9.88 2.64
N VAL A 29 -0.52 -9.42 3.88
CA VAL A 29 -1.63 -9.16 4.83
C VAL A 29 -1.76 -7.73 5.33
N LEU A 30 -0.85 -6.80 4.97
CA LEU A 30 -0.96 -5.41 5.41
C LEU A 30 -1.85 -4.62 4.50
N GLN A 31 -2.79 -3.90 5.09
CA GLN A 31 -3.71 -3.05 4.34
C GLN A 31 -3.26 -1.60 4.20
N LEU A 32 -3.88 -0.85 3.29
CA LEU A 32 -3.64 0.60 3.16
C LEU A 32 -3.76 1.30 4.51
N ASN A 33 -2.79 2.15 4.83
CA ASN A 33 -2.72 2.87 6.11
C ASN A 33 -2.57 1.95 7.35
N SER A 34 -2.23 0.68 7.20
CA SER A 34 -1.82 -0.16 8.33
C SER A 34 -0.59 0.45 9.01
N ILE A 35 -0.50 0.25 10.33
CA ILE A 35 0.63 0.71 11.13
C ILE A 35 1.41 -0.51 11.59
N LEU A 36 2.70 -0.52 11.30
CA LEU A 36 3.64 -1.45 11.89
C LEU A 36 4.33 -0.77 13.08
N GLY A 37 4.04 -1.26 14.29
CA GLY A 37 4.60 -0.72 15.53
C GLY A 37 3.58 -0.01 16.41
N ASN A 38 4.05 0.90 17.27
CA ASN A 38 3.20 1.56 18.26
C ASN A 38 2.51 2.80 17.66
N GLU A 39 1.21 2.69 17.39
CA GLU A 39 0.37 3.78 16.86
C GLU A 39 0.40 5.04 17.74
N MET A 40 0.53 4.90 19.07
CA MET A 40 0.56 6.04 20.01
C MET A 40 1.77 6.95 19.82
N LEU A 41 2.82 6.47 19.14
CA LEU A 41 4.03 7.24 18.86
C LEU A 41 4.01 7.89 17.48
N LEU A 42 3.00 7.62 16.66
CA LEU A 42 2.90 8.23 15.35
C LEU A 42 2.52 9.71 15.46
N PRO A 43 3.08 10.58 14.61
CA PRO A 43 2.58 11.94 14.48
C PRO A 43 1.09 11.89 14.15
N GLN A 44 0.27 12.66 14.87
CA GLN A 44 -1.19 12.65 14.77
C GLN A 44 -1.68 12.52 13.32
N ARG A 45 -2.38 11.42 13.03
CA ARG A 45 -3.07 11.21 11.76
C ARG A 45 -4.21 12.22 11.66
N LYS A 46 -4.14 13.15 10.70
CA LYS A 46 -5.34 13.83 10.21
C LYS A 46 -6.07 12.83 9.32
N PHE A 47 -6.94 12.02 9.91
CA PHE A 47 -7.90 11.26 9.14
C PHE A 47 -8.78 12.28 8.40
N ILE A 48 -8.91 12.17 7.08
CA ILE A 48 -9.87 12.98 6.34
C ILE A 48 -11.23 12.32 6.62
N GLU A 49 -11.83 12.62 7.77
CA GLU A 49 -13.13 12.09 8.20
C GLU A 49 -14.28 12.50 7.26
N ASN A 50 -14.03 13.51 6.43
CA ASN A 50 -14.99 14.01 5.45
C ASN A 50 -14.29 14.03 4.07
N PRO A 51 -14.39 12.95 3.27
CA PRO A 51 -13.80 12.97 1.94
C PRO A 51 -14.39 14.16 1.19
N LEU A 52 -13.52 15.04 0.71
CA LEU A 52 -13.91 16.08 -0.22
C LEU A 52 -14.69 15.41 -1.38
N PRO A 53 -15.67 16.07 -2.01
CA PRO A 53 -16.36 15.49 -3.15
C PRO A 53 -15.35 14.93 -4.17
N MET A 54 -15.24 13.60 -4.24
CA MET A 54 -14.26 12.93 -5.08
C MET A 54 -14.87 12.68 -6.45
N LEU A 55 -14.05 12.85 -7.49
CA LEU A 55 -14.44 12.48 -8.85
C LEU A 55 -14.62 10.96 -8.93
N GLN A 56 -15.80 10.52 -9.36
CA GLN A 56 -16.13 9.10 -9.53
C GLN A 56 -16.21 8.75 -11.01
N THR A 57 -15.85 7.50 -11.35
CA THR A 57 -15.99 6.97 -12.71
C THR A 57 -16.56 5.56 -12.66
N THR A 58 -17.35 5.20 -13.68
CA THR A 58 -17.83 3.83 -13.84
C THR A 58 -16.81 3.02 -14.62
N ILE A 59 -16.39 1.88 -14.05
CA ILE A 59 -15.44 0.97 -14.69
C ILE A 59 -16.19 -0.29 -15.11
N ALA A 60 -16.03 -0.68 -16.38
CA ALA A 60 -16.60 -1.90 -16.92
C ALA A 60 -15.55 -2.65 -17.74
N VAL A 61 -15.62 -3.98 -17.73
CA VAL A 61 -14.76 -4.82 -18.57
C VAL A 61 -15.19 -4.74 -20.02
N LYS A 62 -14.20 -4.73 -20.94
CA LYS A 62 -14.47 -4.83 -22.38
C LYS A 62 -14.87 -6.24 -22.80
N LYS A 63 -14.30 -7.25 -22.12
CA LYS A 63 -14.55 -8.67 -22.37
C LYS A 63 -14.94 -9.35 -21.06
N PRO A 64 -15.97 -10.21 -21.03
CA PRO A 64 -16.47 -10.81 -19.79
C PRO A 64 -15.40 -11.67 -19.08
N GLU A 65 -14.48 -12.28 -19.82
CA GLU A 65 -13.40 -13.11 -19.27
C GLU A 65 -12.40 -12.31 -18.42
N GLN A 66 -12.34 -10.98 -18.59
CA GLN A 66 -11.43 -10.11 -17.83
C GLN A 66 -11.99 -9.68 -16.47
N ARG A 67 -13.21 -10.09 -16.12
CA ARG A 67 -13.88 -9.67 -14.87
C ARG A 67 -13.05 -9.98 -13.64
N GLU A 68 -12.56 -11.21 -13.51
CA GLU A 68 -11.80 -11.61 -12.33
C GLU A 68 -10.45 -10.90 -12.23
N ILE A 69 -9.79 -10.64 -13.37
CA ILE A 69 -8.55 -9.87 -13.42
C ILE A 69 -8.79 -8.42 -12.98
N LEU A 70 -9.89 -7.81 -13.43
CA LEU A 70 -10.26 -6.46 -13.00
C LEU A 70 -10.53 -6.41 -11.50
N LEU A 71 -11.26 -7.38 -10.95
CA LEU A 71 -11.56 -7.43 -9.52
C LEU A 71 -10.29 -7.62 -8.67
N GLY A 72 -9.36 -8.46 -9.12
CA GLY A 72 -8.05 -8.62 -8.47
C GLY A 72 -7.28 -7.30 -8.44
N ALA A 73 -7.16 -6.63 -9.59
CA ALA A 73 -6.45 -5.35 -9.67
C ALA A 73 -7.11 -4.24 -8.84
N LEU A 74 -8.45 -4.17 -8.80
CA LEU A 74 -9.16 -3.21 -7.95
C LEU A 74 -8.95 -3.48 -6.47
N THR A 75 -8.84 -4.75 -6.07
CA THR A 75 -8.54 -5.14 -4.69
C THR A 75 -7.13 -4.72 -4.31
N GLU A 76 -6.15 -4.94 -5.19
CA GLU A 76 -4.75 -4.55 -4.99
C GLU A 76 -4.56 -3.02 -4.90
N ILE A 77 -5.36 -2.23 -5.63
CA ILE A 77 -5.29 -0.75 -5.59
C ILE A 77 -6.06 -0.16 -4.39
N SER A 78 -7.07 -0.88 -3.89
CA SER A 78 -7.79 -0.44 -2.69
C SER A 78 -6.98 -0.61 -1.40
N ASP A 79 -5.93 -1.43 -1.48
CA ASP A 79 -4.90 -1.62 -0.48
C ASP A 79 -3.73 -0.63 -0.61
#